data_AF-A0A8H3H8Z6-F1
#
_entry.id   AF-A0A8H3H8Z6-F1
#
_cell.length_a   1.000
_cell.length_b   1.000
_cell.length_c   1.000
_cell.angle_alpha   90.00
_cell.angle_beta   90.00
_cell.angle_gamma   90.00
#
_symmetry.space_group_name_H-M   'P 1'
#
loop_
_entity.id
_entity.type
_entity.pdbx_description
1 polymer ?
#
loop_
_entity_poly.entity_id
_entity_poly.type
_entity_poly.pdbx_seq_one_letter_code
_entity_poly.pdbx_strand_id
1 'polypeptide(L)'
;MVYTIIVHLQASSPENAEKLTKKLVEAASIYRKDKYQTKKLCKSFQHPSTPSIFNLCSSWLVHHDPKDPLKFAIVERFLNEDSQKYHLENPYWATFDPYVQPLLSHPIHENLTRWEELDVPVKNQDSA
;
A
#
# COMPACT_ATOMS: atom_id res chain seq x y z
N MET A 1 13.97 9.09 0.54
CA MET A 1 14.05 8.38 -0.75
C MET A 1 12.73 7.69 -0.96
N VAL A 2 12.16 7.85 -2.15
CA VAL A 2 10.88 7.23 -2.49
C VAL A 2 11.11 5.78 -2.87
N TYR A 3 10.26 4.90 -2.39
CA TYR A 3 10.32 3.48 -2.73
C TYR A 3 8.93 2.88 -2.78
N THR A 4 8.85 1.71 -3.40
CA THR A 4 7.66 0.89 -3.50
C THR A 4 7.91 -0.44 -2.83
N ILE A 5 6.96 -0.88 -2.03
CA ILE A 5 6.86 -2.24 -1.55
C ILE A 5 5.88 -2.98 -2.44
N ILE A 6 6.29 -4.14 -2.94
CA ILE A 6 5.41 -5.07 -3.66
C ILE A 6 5.26 -6.31 -2.78
N VAL A 7 4.03 -6.56 -2.36
CA VAL A 7 3.66 -7.72 -1.55
C VAL A 7 2.93 -8.71 -2.45
N HIS A 8 3.50 -9.89 -2.64
CA HIS A 8 2.84 -10.98 -3.34
C HIS A 8 2.13 -11.89 -2.33
N LEU A 9 0.83 -12.10 -2.56
CA LEU A 9 0.01 -12.92 -1.69
C LEU A 9 -0.48 -14.14 -2.47
N GLN A 10 -0.49 -15.29 -1.80
CA GLN A 10 -1.10 -16.51 -2.29
C GLN A 10 -2.15 -16.95 -1.28
N ALA A 11 -3.42 -16.99 -1.67
CA ALA A 11 -4.49 -17.53 -0.83
C ALA A 11 -4.33 -19.04 -0.65
N SER A 12 -4.62 -19.56 0.54
CA SER A 12 -4.51 -20.99 0.86
C SER A 12 -5.67 -21.84 0.30
N SER A 13 -6.77 -21.21 -0.11
CA SER A 13 -7.91 -21.87 -0.73
C SER A 13 -8.76 -20.89 -1.54
N PRO A 14 -9.65 -21.36 -2.44
CA PRO A 14 -10.60 -20.49 -3.14
C PRO A 14 -11.51 -19.70 -2.21
N GLU A 15 -11.99 -20.30 -1.12
CA GLU A 15 -12.79 -19.61 -0.10
C GLU A 15 -12.00 -18.46 0.56
N ASN A 16 -10.72 -18.71 0.86
CA ASN A 16 -9.86 -17.68 1.43
C ASN A 16 -9.51 -16.60 0.41
N ALA A 17 -9.43 -16.92 -0.88
CA ALA A 17 -9.25 -15.93 -1.94
C ALA A 17 -10.43 -14.94 -2.01
N GLU A 18 -11.67 -15.39 -1.80
CA GLU A 18 -12.84 -14.50 -1.73
C GLU A 18 -12.79 -13.58 -0.51
N LYS A 19 -12.43 -14.11 0.67
CA LYS A 19 -12.24 -13.32 1.89
C LYS A 19 -11.13 -12.28 1.71
N LEU A 20 -10.01 -12.71 1.13
CA LEU A 20 -8.86 -11.86 0.85
C LEU A 20 -9.24 -10.74 -0.12
N THR A 21 -9.97 -11.04 -1.20
CA THR A 21 -10.47 -10.03 -2.15
C THR A 21 -11.27 -8.94 -1.43
N LYS A 22 -12.26 -9.34 -0.61
CA LYS A 22 -13.10 -8.39 0.15
C LYS A 22 -12.25 -7.53 1.08
N LYS A 23 -11.31 -8.13 1.80
CA LYS A 23 -10.45 -7.42 2.75
C LYS A 23 -9.48 -6.46 2.06
N LEU A 24 -8.89 -6.84 0.94
CA LEU A 24 -8.01 -5.98 0.15
C LEU A 24 -8.76 -4.77 -0.42
N VAL A 25 -9.99 -4.96 -0.90
CA VAL A 25 -10.84 -3.86 -1.37
C VAL A 25 -11.24 -2.92 -0.23
N GLU A 26 -11.60 -3.46 0.93
CA GLU A 26 -11.89 -2.67 2.14
C GLU A 26 -10.68 -1.84 2.55
N ALA A 27 -9.53 -2.48 2.70
CA ALA A 27 -8.30 -1.85 3.13
C ALA A 27 -7.83 -0.78 2.12
N ALA A 28 -7.92 -1.04 0.82
CA ALA A 28 -7.65 -0.03 -0.21
C ALA A 28 -8.61 1.15 -0.13
N SER A 29 -9.88 0.90 0.18
CA SER A 29 -10.85 1.99 0.38
C SER A 29 -10.54 2.83 1.62
N ILE A 30 -9.99 2.24 2.68
CA ILE A 30 -9.59 2.93 3.91
C ILE A 30 -8.34 3.77 3.66
N TYR A 31 -7.25 3.16 3.18
CA TYR A 31 -5.98 3.87 2.97
C TYR A 31 -6.08 4.96 1.91
N ARG A 32 -6.86 4.77 0.83
CA ARG A 32 -7.08 5.83 -0.18
C ARG A 32 -7.94 6.98 0.34
N LYS A 33 -8.78 6.76 1.35
CA LYS A 33 -9.63 7.79 1.97
C LYS A 33 -9.01 8.43 3.19
N ASP A 34 -7.91 7.88 3.72
CA ASP A 34 -7.22 8.41 4.88
C ASP A 34 -6.55 9.75 4.53
N LYS A 35 -7.36 10.81 4.58
CA LYS A 35 -6.93 12.21 4.43
C LYS A 35 -5.98 12.65 5.56
N TYR A 36 -5.86 11.86 6.64
CA TYR A 36 -4.97 12.13 7.77
C TYR A 36 -3.53 11.75 7.44
N GLN A 37 -3.35 10.65 6.69
CA GLN A 37 -2.08 10.28 6.04
C GLN A 37 -1.55 11.46 5.21
N THR A 38 -2.43 12.11 4.44
CA THR A 38 -2.12 13.28 3.61
C THR A 38 -1.87 14.56 4.41
N LYS A 39 -2.66 14.84 5.46
CA LYS A 39 -2.56 16.12 6.20
C LYS A 39 -1.42 16.19 7.22
N LYS A 40 -1.04 15.10 7.88
CA LYS A 40 0.02 15.12 8.92
C LYS A 40 1.43 15.15 8.30
N LEU A 41 1.66 14.42 7.21
CA LEU A 41 2.91 14.49 6.43
C LEU A 41 3.06 15.83 5.66
N CYS A 42 1.96 16.40 5.13
CA CYS A 42 2.05 17.68 4.42
C CYS A 42 2.33 18.88 5.35
N LYS A 43 2.01 18.81 6.65
CA LYS A 43 2.26 19.92 7.58
C LYS A 43 3.73 20.16 7.89
N SER A 44 4.61 19.16 7.73
CA SER A 44 6.06 19.34 7.87
C SER A 44 6.76 19.78 6.58
N PHE A 45 6.05 19.82 5.44
CA PHE A 45 6.57 20.18 4.11
C PHE A 45 5.82 21.36 3.46
N GLN A 46 5.11 22.18 4.23
CA GLN A 46 4.53 23.44 3.73
C GLN A 46 5.65 24.46 3.42
N HIS A 47 6.19 24.42 2.21
CA HIS A 47 6.87 25.55 1.60
C HIS A 47 5.83 26.38 0.83
N PRO A 48 5.80 27.72 0.93
CA PRO A 48 4.74 28.57 0.37
C PRO A 48 4.64 28.58 -1.17
N SER A 49 5.45 27.79 -1.88
CA SER A 49 5.57 27.82 -3.35
C SER A 49 5.02 26.59 -4.08
N THR A 50 4.49 25.56 -3.40
CA THR A 50 3.99 24.32 -4.05
C THR A 50 2.59 23.92 -3.56
N PRO A 51 1.51 24.34 -4.26
CA PRO A 51 0.13 24.13 -3.79
C PRO A 51 -0.42 22.70 -3.99
N SER A 52 0.31 21.76 -4.61
CA SER A 52 -0.27 20.54 -5.19
C SER A 52 0.14 19.21 -4.56
N ILE A 53 0.85 19.19 -3.42
CA ILE A 53 1.40 17.96 -2.80
C ILE A 53 0.32 17.06 -2.14
N PHE A 54 -0.96 17.43 -2.25
CA PHE A 54 -2.07 16.76 -1.58
C PHE A 54 -2.38 15.31 -2.05
N ASN A 55 -1.65 14.74 -3.01
CA ASN A 55 -1.86 13.37 -3.50
C ASN A 55 -0.72 12.38 -3.16
N LEU A 56 0.32 12.78 -2.43
CA LEU A 56 1.59 12.03 -2.36
C LEU A 56 1.70 10.96 -1.25
N CYS A 57 0.64 10.69 -0.49
CA CYS A 57 0.67 9.68 0.58
C CYS A 57 0.06 8.36 0.12
N SER A 58 0.95 7.42 -0.23
CA SER A 58 0.72 6.01 -0.53
C SER A 58 -0.40 5.68 -1.51
N SER A 59 0.00 5.44 -2.77
CA SER A 59 -0.80 4.65 -3.69
C SER A 59 -0.84 3.21 -3.15
N TRP A 60 -1.96 2.82 -2.55
CA TRP A 60 -2.23 1.45 -2.11
C TRP A 60 -3.06 0.75 -3.19
N LEU A 61 -2.36 0.09 -4.11
CA LEU A 61 -2.97 -0.61 -5.24
C LEU A 61 -3.07 -2.09 -4.90
N VAL A 62 -4.21 -2.69 -5.23
CA VAL A 62 -4.46 -4.11 -5.01
C VAL A 62 -4.82 -4.74 -6.34
N HIS A 63 -4.23 -5.90 -6.62
CA HIS A 63 -4.31 -6.57 -7.90
C HIS A 63 -4.62 -8.05 -7.69
N HIS A 64 -5.26 -8.62 -8.70
CA HIS A 64 -5.52 -10.04 -8.82
C HIS A 64 -4.83 -10.56 -10.08
N ASP A 65 -4.28 -11.77 -10.04
CA ASP A 65 -3.63 -12.38 -11.19
C ASP A 65 -4.69 -12.89 -12.20
N PRO A 66 -4.56 -12.57 -13.50
CA PRO A 66 -5.56 -12.93 -14.50
C PRO A 66 -5.58 -14.44 -14.85
N LYS A 67 -4.57 -15.20 -14.43
CA LYS A 67 -4.40 -16.63 -14.74
C LYS A 67 -4.53 -17.52 -13.51
N ASP A 68 -4.23 -16.98 -12.32
CA ASP A 68 -4.25 -17.71 -11.06
C ASP A 68 -5.20 -17.04 -10.06
N PRO A 69 -6.39 -17.61 -9.81
CA PRO A 69 -7.38 -16.97 -8.95
C PRO A 69 -6.94 -16.83 -7.48
N LEU A 70 -5.87 -17.52 -7.08
CA LEU A 70 -5.35 -17.49 -5.72
C LEU A 70 -4.22 -16.48 -5.53
N LYS A 71 -3.74 -15.82 -6.59
CA LYS A 71 -2.64 -14.86 -6.55
C LYS A 71 -3.11 -13.42 -6.52
N PHE A 72 -2.52 -12.65 -5.62
CA PHE A 72 -2.78 -11.23 -5.46
C PHE A 72 -1.46 -10.47 -5.32
N ALA A 73 -1.51 -9.17 -5.59
CA ALA A 73 -0.42 -8.27 -5.28
C ALA A 73 -0.93 -6.99 -4.61
N ILE A 74 -0.20 -6.51 -3.60
CA ILE A 74 -0.33 -5.16 -3.07
C ILE A 74 0.88 -4.37 -3.55
N VAL A 75 0.66 -3.19 -4.13
CA VAL A 75 1.71 -2.25 -4.52
C VAL A 75 1.53 -1.00 -3.68
N GLU A 76 2.55 -0.69 -2.89
CA GLU A 76 2.50 0.35 -1.85
C GLU A 76 3.66 1.32 -2.03
N ARG A 77 3.38 2.58 -2.32
CA ARG A 77 4.41 3.60 -2.48
C ARG A 77 4.62 4.41 -1.20
N PHE A 78 5.88 4.64 -0.82
CA PHE A 78 6.27 5.42 0.35
C PHE A 78 7.24 6.54 -0.06
N LEU A 79 7.01 7.75 0.45
CA LEU A 79 7.88 8.92 0.18
C LEU A 79 9.25 8.77 0.86
N ASN A 80 9.26 8.11 2.02
CA ASN A 80 10.39 7.87 2.89
C ASN A 80 10.02 6.86 4.00
N GLU A 81 10.99 6.48 4.84
CA GLU A 81 10.79 5.57 5.97
C GLU A 81 9.73 6.04 6.97
N ASP A 82 9.64 7.36 7.24
CA ASP A 82 8.65 7.89 8.18
C ASP A 82 7.21 7.68 7.66
N SER A 83 7.01 7.76 6.35
CA SER A 83 5.72 7.47 5.72
C SER A 83 5.36 5.98 5.83
N GLN A 84 6.33 5.07 5.78
CA GLN A 84 6.10 3.64 6.03
C GLN A 84 5.82 3.37 7.51
N LYS A 85 6.61 3.97 8.42
CA LYS A 85 6.40 3.84 9.86
C LYS A 85 5.00 4.28 10.27
N TYR A 86 4.54 5.42 9.75
CA TYR A 86 3.17 5.89 9.97
C TYR A 86 2.12 4.88 9.48
N HIS A 87 2.33 4.27 8.30
CA HIS A 87 1.44 3.23 7.79
C HIS A 87 1.38 2.01 8.72
N LEU A 88 2.54 1.54 9.21
CA LEU A 88 2.62 0.40 10.14
C LEU A 88 2.04 0.72 11.54
N GLU A 89 2.04 1.99 11.94
CA GLU A 89 1.43 2.48 13.18
C GLU A 89 -0.08 2.75 13.05
N ASN A 90 -0.67 2.61 11.86
CA ASN A 90 -2.10 2.81 11.65
C ASN A 90 -2.90 1.76 12.46
N PRO A 91 -3.87 2.14 13.32
CA PRO A 91 -4.67 1.18 14.06
C PRO A 91 -5.40 0.15 13.19
N TYR A 92 -5.72 0.52 11.93
CA TYR A 92 -6.28 -0.42 10.98
C TYR A 92 -5.31 -1.55 10.62
N TRP A 93 -4.02 -1.26 10.46
CA TRP A 93 -2.99 -2.25 10.17
C TRP A 93 -2.94 -3.36 11.23
N ALA A 94 -3.05 -2.99 12.51
CA ALA A 94 -3.10 -3.92 13.63
C ALA A 94 -4.29 -4.91 13.57
N THR A 95 -5.33 -4.60 12.80
CA THR A 95 -6.45 -5.51 12.53
C THR A 95 -6.34 -6.23 11.19
N PHE A 96 -5.65 -5.64 10.23
CA PHE A 96 -5.51 -6.16 8.88
C PHE A 96 -4.56 -7.36 8.83
N ASP A 97 -3.33 -7.20 9.34
CA ASP A 97 -2.31 -8.25 9.23
C ASP A 97 -2.74 -9.55 9.94
N PRO A 98 -3.22 -9.54 11.21
CA PRO A 98 -3.69 -10.76 11.86
C PRO A 98 -4.89 -11.44 11.17
N TYR A 99 -5.73 -10.66 10.46
CA TYR A 99 -6.85 -11.21 9.70
C TYR A 99 -6.37 -11.87 8.40
N VAL A 100 -5.37 -11.29 7.73
CA VAL A 100 -4.91 -11.75 6.41
C VAL A 100 -3.99 -12.96 6.53
N GLN A 101 -3.07 -13.01 7.50
CA GLN A 101 -2.10 -14.11 7.67
C GLN A 101 -2.72 -15.52 7.57
N PRO A 102 -3.80 -15.88 8.29
CA PRO A 102 -4.39 -17.22 8.22
C PRO A 102 -5.06 -17.53 6.86
N LEU A 103 -5.30 -16.54 6.01
CA LEU A 103 -5.88 -16.73 4.68
C LEU A 103 -4.83 -17.09 3.63
N LEU A 104 -3.55 -16.91 3.95
CA LEU A 104 -2.45 -17.12 3.02
C LEU A 104 -1.90 -18.54 3.11
N SER A 105 -1.33 -19.04 2.00
CA SER A 105 -0.60 -20.31 2.00
C SER A 105 0.80 -20.18 2.60
N HIS A 106 1.33 -18.95 2.65
CA HIS A 106 2.64 -18.61 3.20
C HIS A 106 2.55 -17.22 3.88
N PRO A 107 3.37 -16.95 4.92
CA PRO A 107 3.42 -15.65 5.58
C PRO A 107 3.68 -14.48 4.61
N ILE A 108 3.06 -13.34 4.88
CA ILE A 108 3.13 -12.13 4.02
C ILE A 108 4.58 -11.67 3.74
N HIS A 109 5.47 -11.85 4.71
CA HIS A 109 6.85 -11.34 4.67
C HIS A 109 7.80 -12.22 3.84
N GLU A 110 7.38 -13.43 3.47
CA GLU A 110 8.21 -14.32 2.65
C GLU A 110 8.29 -13.89 1.18
N ASN A 111 7.32 -13.10 0.70
CA ASN A 111 7.27 -12.63 -0.68
C ASN A 111 6.96 -11.13 -0.79
N LEU A 112 7.73 -10.35 -0.02
CA LEU A 112 7.71 -8.90 -0.03
C LEU A 112 9.03 -8.38 -0.60
N THR A 113 8.96 -7.47 -1.57
CA THR A 113 10.14 -6.85 -2.17
C THR A 113 10.07 -5.33 -2.08
N ARG A 114 11.24 -4.69 -2.01
CA ARG A 114 11.39 -3.24 -1.94
C ARG A 114 12.16 -2.74 -3.15
N TRP A 115 11.65 -1.68 -3.78
CA TRP A 115 12.17 -1.11 -5.01
C TRP A 115 12.28 0.41 -4.88
N GLU A 116 13.44 0.97 -5.20
CA GLU A 116 13.60 2.43 -5.23
C GLU A 116 12.98 3.00 -6.51
N GLU A 117 12.30 4.14 -6.41
CA GLU A 117 11.76 4.81 -7.59
C GLU A 117 12.89 5.49 -8.36
N LEU A 118 13.03 5.16 -9.64
CA LEU A 118 14.01 5.81 -10.52
C LEU A 118 13.63 7.28 -10.74
N ASP A 119 14.64 8.13 -10.80
CA ASP A 119 14.44 9.54 -11.14
C ASP A 119 14.24 9.71 -12.66
N VAL A 120 12.98 9.74 -13.08
CA VAL A 120 12.59 9.97 -14.48
C VAL A 120 12.18 11.44 -14.73
N PRO A 121 12.43 12.00 -15.93
CA PRO A 121 12.12 13.42 -16.23
C PRO A 121 10.63 13.78 -16.15
N VAL A 122 9.75 12.83 -16.45
CA VAL A 122 8.30 12.98 -16.35
C VAL A 122 7.82 12.07 -15.23
N LYS A 123 7.33 12.66 -14.14
CA LYS A 123 6.78 11.92 -13.00
C LYS A 123 5.41 11.34 -13.37
N ASN A 124 5.07 10.18 -12.81
CA ASN A 124 3.73 9.60 -12.95
C ASN A 124 2.67 10.57 -12.40
N GLN A 125 1.43 10.45 -12.89
CA GLN A 125 0.33 11.39 -12.61
C GLN A 125 0.02 11.58 -11.12
N ASP A 126 0.40 10.62 -10.27
CA ASP A 126 0.24 10.65 -8.80
C ASP A 126 1.57 10.81 -8.03
N SER A 127 2.70 11.00 -8.74
CA SER A 127 4.04 11.21 -8.17
C SER A 127 4.38 12.70 -7.98
N ALA A 128 3.43 13.62 -8.17
CA ALA A 128 3.59 15.08 -8.12
C ALA A 128 3.11 15.74 -6.82
#